data_AF-A0A1H0WU98-F1
#
_entry.id   AF-A0A1H0WU98-F1
#
_cell.length_a   1.000
_cell.length_b   1.000
_cell.length_c   1.000
_cell.angle_alpha   90.00
_cell.angle_beta   90.00
_cell.angle_gamma   90.00
#
_symmetry.space_group_name_H-M   'P 1'
#
loop_
_entity.id
_entity.type
_entity.pdbx_description
1 polymer ?
#
loop_
_entity_poly.entity_id
_entity_poly.type
_entity_poly.pdbx_seq_one_letter_code
_entity_poly.pdbx_strand_id
1 'polypeptide(L)'
;MAIIEPVRQDTQHPRHIKKYSISLRLWHWVNTIVISGSLLTVLINSTITDERSVSALIKNELKNAGATVSDEQAGSVAHALGDSVWNIHIYFGYVLVGLLLFRLVLEFFQLADQKFIRKMKSAYRQFQSSKKERELAKHELTVKVIYAAFYILLITMAVTGLFLAFEDLLAPFKSIRHTVKEVHGFCMYLILAFIFVHLAGVFIAERKDNKGIVSDMINGGGNYQ
;
A
#
# COMPACT_ATOMS: atom_id res chain seq x y z
N MET A 1 -29.96 1.03 11.99
CA MET A 1 -28.94 0.00 12.33
C MET A 1 -29.12 -1.11 11.29
N ALA A 2 -28.47 -1.00 10.14
CA ALA A 2 -28.63 -1.98 9.06
C ALA A 2 -27.69 -3.14 9.37
N ILE A 3 -28.27 -4.22 9.87
CA ILE A 3 -27.60 -5.49 10.13
C ILE A 3 -27.15 -6.02 8.78
N ILE A 4 -25.83 -6.00 8.52
CA ILE A 4 -25.25 -6.66 7.37
C ILE A 4 -25.39 -8.15 7.64
N GLU A 5 -26.40 -8.78 7.02
CA GLU A 5 -26.59 -10.21 7.16
C GLU A 5 -25.38 -10.98 6.59
N PRO A 6 -24.88 -11.99 7.31
CA PRO A 6 -23.75 -12.78 6.85
C PRO A 6 -24.15 -13.60 5.61
N VAL A 7 -23.27 -13.57 4.60
CA VAL A 7 -23.43 -14.20 3.27
C VAL A 7 -23.49 -15.75 3.33
N ARG A 8 -23.27 -16.37 4.50
CA ARG A 8 -23.51 -17.79 4.77
C ARG A 8 -24.01 -17.98 6.20
N GLN A 9 -25.20 -18.55 6.34
CA GLN A 9 -25.62 -19.23 7.55
C GLN A 9 -25.32 -20.72 7.38
N ASP A 10 -24.28 -21.20 8.07
CA ASP A 10 -24.04 -22.63 8.20
C ASP A 10 -24.92 -23.13 9.36
N THR A 11 -26.02 -23.80 9.02
CA THR A 11 -27.08 -24.16 9.97
C THR A 11 -26.71 -25.33 10.88
N GLN A 12 -25.53 -25.94 10.72
CA GLN A 12 -25.17 -27.17 11.44
C GLN A 12 -24.10 -26.98 12.52
N HIS A 13 -23.35 -25.88 12.53
CA HIS A 13 -22.39 -25.58 13.58
C HIS A 13 -22.35 -24.06 13.83
N PRO A 14 -22.74 -23.57 15.03
CA PRO A 14 -22.61 -22.15 15.39
C PRO A 14 -21.13 -21.82 15.68
N ARG A 15 -20.25 -21.99 14.68
CA ARG A 15 -18.85 -21.57 14.79
C ARG A 15 -18.78 -20.07 14.50
N HIS A 16 -18.29 -19.32 15.48
CA HIS A 16 -17.89 -17.90 15.42
C HIS A 16 -17.83 -17.32 14.00
N ILE A 17 -18.83 -16.52 13.62
CA ILE A 17 -18.79 -15.78 12.37
C ILE A 17 -17.75 -14.67 12.52
N LYS A 18 -16.56 -14.88 11.93
CA LYS A 18 -15.49 -13.89 11.95
C LYS A 18 -15.87 -12.67 11.11
N LYS A 19 -15.70 -11.47 11.66
CA LYS A 19 -15.95 -10.19 10.99
C LYS A 19 -15.07 -9.99 9.75
N TYR A 20 -13.82 -10.46 9.81
CA TYR A 20 -12.85 -10.41 8.71
C TYR A 20 -12.32 -11.81 8.39
N SER A 21 -12.40 -12.20 7.11
CA SER A 21 -11.86 -13.48 6.62
C SER A 21 -10.33 -13.54 6.78
N ILE A 22 -9.78 -14.76 6.90
CA ILE A 22 -8.33 -14.96 7.00
C ILE A 22 -7.62 -14.40 5.76
N SER A 23 -8.14 -14.70 4.56
CA SER A 23 -7.56 -14.26 3.29
C SER A 23 -7.48 -12.74 3.19
N LEU A 24 -8.53 -12.01 3.63
CA LEU A 24 -8.53 -10.55 3.61
C LEU A 24 -7.49 -9.96 4.56
N ARG A 25 -7.39 -10.51 5.78
CA ARG A 25 -6.43 -10.05 6.79
C ARG A 25 -4.99 -10.29 6.37
N LEU A 26 -4.70 -11.50 5.88
CA LEU A 26 -3.37 -11.82 5.36
C LEU A 26 -3.01 -10.89 4.19
N TRP A 27 -3.92 -10.72 3.23
CA TRP A 27 -3.69 -9.80 2.11
C TRP A 27 -3.41 -8.36 2.59
N HIS A 28 -4.18 -7.85 3.57
CA HIS A 28 -3.96 -6.54 4.14
C HIS A 28 -2.56 -6.40 4.76
N TRP A 29 -2.20 -7.29 5.68
CA TRP A 29 -0.91 -7.19 6.39
C TRP A 29 0.29 -7.42 5.49
N VAL A 30 0.18 -8.31 4.49
CA VAL A 30 1.22 -8.49 3.48
C VAL A 30 1.39 -7.19 2.67
N ASN A 31 0.31 -6.54 2.26
CA ASN A 31 0.41 -5.22 1.59
C ASN A 31 1.05 -4.17 2.51
N THR A 32 0.68 -4.13 3.79
CA THR A 32 1.32 -3.23 4.76
C THR A 32 2.84 -3.45 4.81
N ILE A 33 3.29 -4.70 4.95
CA ILE A 33 4.71 -5.03 5.00
C ILE A 33 5.43 -4.62 3.70
N VAL A 34 4.84 -4.95 2.54
CA VAL A 34 5.43 -4.65 1.23
C VAL A 34 5.53 -3.15 0.99
N ILE A 35 4.47 -2.40 1.25
CA ILE A 35 4.45 -0.94 1.06
C ILE A 35 5.40 -0.26 2.06
N SER A 36 5.35 -0.63 3.33
CA SER A 36 6.26 -0.06 4.35
C SER A 36 7.72 -0.41 4.07
N GLY A 37 8.02 -1.65 3.67
CA GLY A 37 9.35 -2.07 3.27
C GLY A 37 9.87 -1.30 2.05
N SER A 38 9.03 -1.14 1.03
CA SER A 38 9.35 -0.35 -0.17
C SER A 38 9.61 1.13 0.14
N LEU A 39 8.85 1.74 1.06
CA LEU A 39 9.10 3.12 1.50
C LEU A 39 10.38 3.22 2.33
N LEU A 40 10.67 2.21 3.15
CA LEU A 40 11.88 2.16 3.95
C LEU A 40 13.13 2.06 3.05
N THR A 41 13.10 1.30 1.96
CA THR A 41 14.23 1.26 1.01
C THR A 41 14.48 2.62 0.38
N VAL A 42 13.44 3.39 0.05
CA VAL A 42 13.62 4.76 -0.47
C VAL A 42 14.24 5.67 0.59
N LEU A 43 13.75 5.59 1.84
CA LEU A 43 14.31 6.36 2.94
C LEU A 43 15.79 6.04 3.16
N ILE A 44 16.14 4.76 3.26
CA ILE A 44 17.53 4.28 3.40
C ILE A 44 18.36 4.81 2.22
N ASN A 45 17.86 4.68 0.99
CA ASN A 45 18.59 5.10 -0.19
C ASN A 45 18.89 6.60 -0.22
N SER A 46 17.93 7.42 0.22
CA SER A 46 18.08 8.88 0.26
C SER A 46 18.86 9.43 1.45
N THR A 47 19.11 8.61 2.48
CA THR A 47 19.70 9.09 3.75
C THR A 47 20.98 8.35 4.12
N ILE A 48 20.95 7.02 4.18
CA ILE A 48 22.05 6.19 4.64
C ILE A 48 23.01 5.86 3.50
N THR A 49 22.48 5.52 2.32
CA THR A 49 23.29 5.13 1.16
C THR A 49 23.42 6.25 0.11
N ASP A 50 23.31 7.51 0.55
CA ASP A 50 23.60 8.66 -0.30
C ASP A 50 25.05 8.61 -0.79
N GLU A 51 25.23 8.79 -2.10
CA GLU A 51 26.51 8.58 -2.78
C GLU A 51 27.63 9.45 -2.20
N ARG A 52 27.34 10.71 -1.85
CA ARG A 52 28.34 11.64 -1.32
C ARG A 52 28.77 11.21 0.08
N SER A 53 27.80 10.86 0.90
CA SER A 53 28.00 10.48 2.30
C SER A 53 28.76 9.16 2.41
N VAL A 54 28.38 8.16 1.60
CA VAL A 54 29.05 6.86 1.55
C VAL A 54 30.43 6.96 0.91
N SER A 55 30.59 7.70 -0.19
CA SER A 55 31.91 7.88 -0.83
C SER A 55 32.90 8.54 0.13
N ALA A 56 32.49 9.57 0.86
CA ALA A 56 33.32 10.20 1.88
C ALA A 56 33.68 9.24 3.03
N LEU A 57 32.72 8.43 3.49
CA LEU A 57 32.93 7.40 4.52
C LEU A 57 33.97 6.38 4.06
N ILE A 58 33.79 5.80 2.86
CA ILE A 58 34.70 4.79 2.28
C ILE A 58 36.12 5.34 2.18
N LYS A 59 36.27 6.57 1.66
CA LYS A 59 37.57 7.21 1.49
C LYS A 59 38.28 7.42 2.83
N ASN A 60 37.55 7.86 3.86
CA ASN A 60 38.10 8.08 5.19
C ASN A 60 38.52 6.76 5.87
N GLU A 61 37.65 5.74 5.84
CA GLU A 61 37.94 4.44 6.47
C GLU A 61 39.10 3.72 5.79
N LEU A 62 39.18 3.74 4.45
CA LEU A 62 40.31 3.14 3.73
C LEU A 62 41.62 3.90 4.02
N LYS A 63 41.57 5.23 4.08
CA LYS A 63 42.74 6.05 4.45
C LYS A 63 43.24 5.69 5.85
N ASN A 64 42.34 5.51 6.81
CA ASN A 64 42.67 5.09 8.17
C ASN A 64 43.27 3.68 8.21
N ALA A 65 42.85 2.80 7.31
CA ALA A 65 43.40 1.45 7.14
C ALA A 65 44.74 1.43 6.34
N GLY A 66 45.28 2.59 5.95
CA GLY A 66 46.53 2.70 5.21
C GLY A 66 46.40 2.54 3.68
N ALA A 67 45.17 2.53 3.15
CA ALA A 67 44.89 2.46 1.72
C ALA A 67 44.35 3.80 1.20
N THR A 68 44.94 4.34 0.15
CA THR A 68 44.42 5.55 -0.52
C THR A 68 43.60 5.17 -1.75
N VAL A 69 42.37 5.69 -1.83
CA VAL A 69 41.50 5.54 -3.00
C VAL A 69 41.17 6.90 -3.60
N SER A 70 41.00 6.95 -4.93
CA SER A 70 40.52 8.14 -5.62
C SER A 70 39.03 8.39 -5.33
N ASP A 71 38.57 9.62 -5.58
CA ASP A 71 37.16 9.96 -5.46
C ASP A 71 36.28 9.15 -6.41
N GLU A 72 36.80 8.83 -7.60
CA GLU A 72 36.11 7.97 -8.59
C GLU A 72 35.94 6.54 -8.08
N GLN A 73 36.98 5.98 -7.44
CA GLN A 73 36.92 4.63 -6.87
C GLN A 73 35.92 4.55 -5.72
N ALA A 74 35.96 5.52 -4.80
CA ALA A 74 35.02 5.58 -3.68
C ALA A 74 33.58 5.84 -4.16
N GLY A 75 33.40 6.71 -5.16
CA GLY A 75 32.12 6.98 -5.80
C GLY A 75 31.52 5.74 -6.46
N SER A 76 32.31 4.96 -7.20
CA SER A 76 31.83 3.73 -7.83
C SER A 76 31.31 2.71 -6.82
N VAL A 77 31.96 2.56 -5.66
CA VAL A 77 31.50 1.66 -4.60
C VAL A 77 30.24 2.19 -3.93
N ALA A 78 30.17 3.50 -3.67
CA ALA A 78 28.98 4.14 -3.12
C ALA A 78 27.76 3.99 -4.04
N HIS A 79 27.96 4.16 -5.35
CA HIS A 79 26.93 3.97 -6.37
C HIS A 79 26.41 2.53 -6.38
N ALA A 80 27.31 1.54 -6.40
CA ALA A 80 26.94 0.13 -6.37
C ALA A 80 26.15 -0.25 -5.09
N LEU A 81 26.46 0.37 -3.94
CA LEU A 81 25.69 0.19 -2.72
C LEU A 81 24.27 0.77 -2.84
N GLY A 82 24.12 1.97 -3.39
CA GLY A 82 22.82 2.57 -3.67
C GLY A 82 21.98 1.73 -4.64
N ASP A 83 22.59 1.23 -5.71
CA ASP A 83 21.95 0.34 -6.68
C ASP A 83 21.45 -0.96 -6.03
N SER A 84 22.19 -1.50 -5.06
CA SER A 84 21.76 -2.66 -4.29
C SER A 84 20.46 -2.40 -3.52
N VAL A 85 20.33 -1.24 -2.85
CA VAL A 85 19.10 -0.85 -2.15
C VAL A 85 17.96 -0.61 -3.14
N TRP A 86 18.25 0.00 -4.29
CA TRP A 86 17.27 0.20 -5.36
C TRP A 86 16.74 -1.13 -5.92
N ASN A 87 17.60 -2.14 -6.08
CA ASN A 87 17.18 -3.48 -6.51
C ASN A 87 16.20 -4.11 -5.51
N ILE A 88 16.42 -3.94 -4.21
CA ILE A 88 15.48 -4.40 -3.18
C ILE A 88 14.13 -3.67 -3.32
N HIS A 89 14.15 -2.35 -3.57
CA HIS A 89 12.92 -1.58 -3.83
C HIS A 89 12.14 -2.14 -5.04
N ILE A 90 12.84 -2.48 -6.13
CA ILE A 90 12.23 -3.10 -7.33
C ILE A 90 11.57 -4.43 -6.98
N TYR A 91 12.20 -5.29 -6.17
CA TYR A 91 11.59 -6.56 -5.74
C TYR A 91 10.31 -6.34 -4.93
N PHE A 92 10.30 -5.38 -4.00
CA PHE A 92 9.06 -5.00 -3.32
C PHE A 92 7.99 -4.52 -4.32
N GLY A 93 8.39 -3.76 -5.34
CA GLY A 93 7.52 -3.34 -6.45
C GLY A 93 6.90 -4.53 -7.19
N TYR A 94 7.67 -5.54 -7.56
CA TYR A 94 7.15 -6.75 -8.21
C TYR A 94 6.17 -7.52 -7.33
N VAL A 95 6.46 -7.64 -6.03
CA VAL A 95 5.53 -8.27 -5.08
C VAL A 95 4.24 -7.46 -4.99
N LEU A 96 4.31 -6.12 -4.91
CA LEU A 96 3.14 -5.25 -4.86
C LEU A 96 2.29 -5.38 -6.13
N VAL A 97 2.92 -5.39 -7.31
CA VAL A 97 2.24 -5.64 -8.60
C VAL A 97 1.52 -6.98 -8.57
N GLY A 98 2.19 -8.04 -8.13
CA GLY A 98 1.60 -9.38 -8.02
C GLY A 98 0.38 -9.41 -7.09
N LEU A 99 0.47 -8.76 -5.92
CA LEU A 99 -0.64 -8.66 -4.96
C LEU A 99 -1.83 -7.86 -5.51
N LEU A 100 -1.55 -6.80 -6.27
CA LEU A 100 -2.56 -5.97 -6.91
C LEU A 100 -3.25 -6.72 -8.05
N LEU A 101 -2.50 -7.40 -8.93
CA LEU A 101 -3.05 -8.22 -10.00
C LEU A 101 -3.91 -9.36 -9.44
N PHE A 102 -3.40 -10.07 -8.44
CA PHE A 102 -4.17 -11.10 -7.74
C PHE A 102 -5.50 -10.54 -7.20
N ARG A 103 -5.47 -9.33 -6.62
CA ARG A 103 -6.68 -8.67 -6.13
C ARG A 103 -7.66 -8.33 -7.25
N LEU A 104 -7.18 -7.74 -8.35
CA LEU A 104 -8.02 -7.38 -9.49
C LEU A 104 -8.66 -8.61 -10.15
N VAL A 105 -7.90 -9.71 -10.27
CA VAL A 105 -8.40 -10.98 -10.80
C VAL A 105 -9.49 -11.56 -9.90
N LEU A 106 -9.27 -11.60 -8.58
CA LEU A 106 -10.31 -12.04 -7.64
C LEU A 106 -11.56 -11.17 -7.71
N GLU A 107 -11.40 -9.86 -7.76
CA GLU A 107 -12.51 -8.92 -7.86
C GLU A 107 -13.27 -9.13 -9.17
N PHE A 108 -12.59 -9.36 -10.30
CA PHE A 108 -13.21 -9.67 -11.60
C PHE A 108 -14.06 -10.95 -11.55
N PHE A 109 -13.55 -12.02 -10.96
CA PHE A 109 -14.31 -13.26 -10.77
C PHE A 109 -15.47 -13.10 -9.76
N GLN A 110 -15.34 -12.23 -8.76
CA GLN A 110 -16.43 -11.93 -7.80
C GLN A 110 -17.45 -10.91 -8.34
N LEU A 111 -17.08 -10.05 -9.28
CA LEU A 111 -17.94 -9.08 -9.97
C LEU A 111 -18.82 -9.74 -11.02
N ALA A 112 -18.36 -10.84 -11.64
CA ALA A 112 -19.20 -11.72 -12.44
C ALA A 112 -20.45 -12.18 -11.65
N ASP A 113 -20.34 -12.26 -10.32
CA ASP A 113 -21.42 -12.49 -9.36
C ASP A 113 -22.15 -11.19 -8.94
N GLN A 114 -22.76 -10.45 -9.88
CA GLN A 114 -23.91 -9.50 -9.74
C GLN A 114 -24.11 -8.63 -8.45
N LYS A 115 -23.12 -8.41 -7.58
CA LYS A 115 -23.30 -7.78 -6.25
C LYS A 115 -23.07 -6.27 -6.25
N PHE A 116 -22.25 -5.75 -7.16
CA PHE A 116 -21.86 -4.34 -7.19
C PHE A 116 -23.03 -3.41 -7.57
N ILE A 117 -23.73 -3.70 -8.66
CA ILE A 117 -24.91 -2.93 -9.10
C ILE A 117 -26.03 -2.94 -8.05
N ARG A 118 -26.20 -4.08 -7.36
CA ARG A 118 -27.21 -4.26 -6.32
C ARG A 118 -26.88 -3.44 -5.06
N LYS A 119 -25.60 -3.37 -4.66
CA LYS A 119 -25.11 -2.54 -3.55
C LYS A 119 -25.19 -1.03 -3.85
N MET A 120 -24.96 -0.63 -5.10
CA MET A 120 -25.07 0.78 -5.51
C MET A 120 -26.53 1.26 -5.49
N LYS A 121 -27.47 0.42 -5.96
CA LYS A 121 -28.91 0.71 -5.95
C LYS A 121 -29.55 0.70 -4.56
N SER A 122 -28.97 -0.02 -3.59
CA SER A 122 -29.40 0.02 -2.18
C SER A 122 -28.84 1.24 -1.44
N ALA A 123 -27.58 1.61 -1.70
CA ALA A 123 -26.95 2.81 -1.10
C ALA A 123 -27.65 4.12 -1.53
N TYR A 124 -28.10 4.22 -2.79
CA TYR A 124 -28.85 5.39 -3.28
C TYR A 124 -30.22 5.55 -2.59
N ARG A 125 -30.92 4.44 -2.31
CA ARG A 125 -32.20 4.47 -1.59
C ARG A 125 -32.05 4.86 -0.12
N GLN A 126 -30.94 4.51 0.52
CA GLN A 126 -30.64 4.84 1.91
C GLN A 126 -30.14 6.28 2.10
N PHE A 127 -29.61 6.92 1.05
CA PHE A 127 -29.27 8.35 1.07
C PHE A 127 -30.50 9.27 1.13
N GLN A 128 -31.70 8.72 0.85
CA GLN A 128 -32.95 9.46 0.74
C GLN A 128 -33.78 9.48 2.04
N SER A 129 -33.31 8.84 3.12
CA SER A 129 -33.96 8.79 4.43
C SER A 129 -33.15 9.53 5.52
N SER A 130 -33.85 10.07 6.53
CA SER A 130 -33.43 10.74 7.78
C SER A 130 -32.07 11.47 7.87
N LYS A 131 -32.06 12.68 8.46
CA LYS A 131 -30.86 13.53 8.69
C LYS A 131 -29.69 12.80 9.40
N LYS A 132 -29.97 11.80 10.26
CA LYS A 132 -28.95 10.96 10.93
C LYS A 132 -28.38 9.87 10.02
N GLU A 133 -29.19 9.33 9.12
CA GLU A 133 -28.74 8.38 8.09
C GLU A 133 -27.90 9.07 7.03
N ARG A 134 -28.17 10.35 6.74
CA ARG A 134 -27.39 11.16 5.81
C ARG A 134 -25.94 11.38 6.25
N GLU A 135 -25.68 11.59 7.55
CA GLU A 135 -24.30 11.73 8.07
C GLU A 135 -23.54 10.41 8.05
N LEU A 136 -24.20 9.28 8.38
CA LEU A 136 -23.62 7.95 8.26
C LEU A 136 -23.32 7.59 6.79
N ALA A 137 -24.25 7.91 5.87
CA ALA A 137 -24.08 7.68 4.45
C ALA A 137 -22.94 8.53 3.85
N LYS A 138 -22.78 9.78 4.30
CA LYS A 138 -21.62 10.62 3.94
C LYS A 138 -20.32 9.99 4.41
N HIS A 139 -20.25 9.56 5.67
CA HIS A 139 -19.04 8.90 6.19
C HIS A 139 -18.68 7.66 5.38
N GLU A 140 -19.67 6.80 5.10
CA GLU A 140 -19.49 5.60 4.28
C GLU A 140 -19.04 5.93 2.85
N LEU A 141 -19.61 6.96 2.23
CA LEU A 141 -19.22 7.43 0.91
C LEU A 141 -17.78 7.96 0.91
N THR A 142 -17.42 8.80 1.88
CA THR A 142 -16.06 9.34 2.04
C THR A 142 -15.05 8.22 2.16
N VAL A 143 -15.33 7.22 3.00
CA VAL A 143 -14.46 6.06 3.18
C VAL A 143 -14.28 5.31 1.86
N LYS A 144 -15.37 5.04 1.11
CA LYS A 144 -15.30 4.38 -0.20
C LYS A 144 -14.51 5.18 -1.24
N VAL A 145 -14.66 6.50 -1.27
CA VAL A 145 -13.90 7.38 -2.18
C VAL A 145 -12.42 7.36 -1.81
N ILE A 146 -12.07 7.43 -0.53
CA ILE A 146 -10.69 7.34 -0.05
C ILE A 146 -10.07 5.99 -0.45
N TYR A 147 -10.81 4.89 -0.31
CA TYR A 147 -10.35 3.57 -0.80
C TYR A 147 -10.16 3.55 -2.31
N ALA A 148 -11.10 4.06 -3.10
CA ALA A 148 -10.98 4.12 -4.55
C ALA A 148 -9.77 4.95 -5.00
N ALA A 149 -9.57 6.11 -4.37
CA ALA A 149 -8.41 6.97 -4.61
C ALA A 149 -7.09 6.24 -4.28
N PHE A 150 -7.04 5.50 -3.17
CA PHE A 150 -5.87 4.70 -2.80
C PHE A 150 -5.57 3.60 -3.82
N TYR A 151 -6.58 2.89 -4.34
CA TYR A 151 -6.37 1.89 -5.39
C TYR A 151 -5.88 2.49 -6.70
N ILE A 152 -6.44 3.65 -7.11
CA ILE A 152 -5.94 4.38 -8.29
C ILE A 152 -4.47 4.76 -8.09
N LEU A 153 -4.13 5.27 -6.91
CA LEU A 153 -2.77 5.64 -6.57
C LEU A 153 -1.81 4.43 -6.60
N LEU A 154 -2.22 3.28 -6.06
CA LEU A 154 -1.45 2.04 -6.13
C LEU A 154 -1.25 1.55 -7.56
N ILE A 155 -2.28 1.63 -8.40
CA ILE A 155 -2.17 1.28 -9.83
C ILE A 155 -1.17 2.20 -10.52
N THR A 156 -1.25 3.51 -10.29
CA THR A 156 -0.28 4.47 -10.84
C THR A 156 1.14 4.15 -10.38
N MET A 157 1.35 3.85 -9.10
CA MET A 157 2.66 3.44 -8.58
C MET A 157 3.18 2.15 -9.21
N ALA A 158 2.30 1.15 -9.38
CA ALA A 158 2.65 -0.11 -10.02
C ALA A 158 3.08 0.08 -11.49
N VAL A 159 2.30 0.85 -12.26
CA VAL A 159 2.58 1.12 -13.68
C VAL A 159 3.85 1.94 -13.84
N THR A 160 4.00 3.03 -13.09
CA THR A 160 5.20 3.89 -13.15
C THR A 160 6.45 3.17 -12.63
N GLY A 161 6.32 2.33 -11.59
CA GLY A 161 7.42 1.53 -11.06
C GLY A 161 7.90 0.46 -12.05
N LEU A 162 6.97 -0.28 -12.68
CA LEU A 162 7.31 -1.24 -13.74
C LEU A 162 7.99 -0.55 -14.93
N PHE A 163 7.48 0.63 -15.31
CA PHE A 163 8.08 1.41 -16.38
C PHE A 163 9.54 1.76 -16.10
N LEU A 164 9.84 2.23 -14.88
CA LEU A 164 11.21 2.55 -14.45
C LEU A 164 12.08 1.30 -14.33
N ALA A 165 11.53 0.17 -13.89
CA ALA A 165 12.26 -1.10 -13.78
C ALA A 165 12.67 -1.68 -15.14
N PHE A 166 11.95 -1.33 -16.22
CA PHE A 166 12.18 -1.83 -17.58
C PHE A 166 12.57 -0.73 -18.58
N GLU A 167 13.01 0.43 -18.09
CA GLU A 167 13.31 1.60 -18.93
C GLU A 167 14.42 1.36 -19.97
N ASP A 168 15.34 0.42 -19.70
CA ASP A 168 16.41 0.05 -20.62
C ASP A 168 15.98 -0.93 -21.70
N LEU A 169 14.82 -1.60 -21.57
CA LEU A 169 14.33 -2.57 -22.54
C LEU A 169 13.68 -1.92 -23.76
N LEU A 170 13.21 -0.68 -23.65
CA LEU A 170 12.42 -0.02 -24.70
C LEU A 170 12.94 1.40 -24.94
N ALA A 171 13.49 1.66 -26.13
CA ALA A 171 13.99 2.99 -26.51
C ALA A 171 12.98 4.15 -26.30
N PRO A 172 11.65 3.98 -26.54
CA PRO A 172 10.66 5.01 -26.24
C PRO A 172 10.53 5.34 -24.75
N PHE A 173 10.98 4.46 -23.84
CA PHE A 173 10.85 4.69 -22.41
C PHE A 173 11.85 5.73 -21.90
N LYS A 174 13.01 5.82 -22.56
CA LYS A 174 14.05 6.80 -22.23
C LYS A 174 13.58 8.24 -22.39
N SER A 175 12.68 8.54 -23.34
CA SER A 175 12.22 9.92 -23.59
C SER A 175 11.27 10.46 -22.53
N ILE A 176 10.51 9.59 -21.84
CA ILE A 176 9.55 9.99 -20.79
C ILE A 176 9.98 9.59 -19.37
N ARG A 177 11.15 8.95 -19.22
CA ARG A 177 11.71 8.47 -17.95
C ARG A 177 11.64 9.52 -16.84
N HIS A 178 12.10 10.75 -17.12
CA HIS A 178 12.11 11.82 -16.12
C HIS A 178 10.72 12.13 -15.60
N THR A 179 9.74 12.29 -16.50
CA THR A 179 8.35 12.53 -16.13
C THR A 179 7.77 11.36 -15.33
N VAL A 180 8.04 10.11 -15.73
CA VAL A 180 7.56 8.93 -15.00
C VAL A 180 8.17 8.87 -13.59
N LYS A 181 9.46 9.17 -13.46
CA LYS A 181 10.17 9.23 -12.16
C LYS A 181 9.58 10.32 -11.25
N GLU A 182 9.29 11.49 -11.79
CA GLU A 182 8.64 12.58 -11.05
C GLU A 182 7.24 12.19 -10.57
N VAL A 183 6.43 11.61 -11.45
CA VAL A 183 5.08 11.12 -11.09
C VAL A 183 5.17 10.05 -10.01
N HIS A 184 6.09 9.08 -10.14
CA HIS A 184 6.29 8.02 -9.15
C HIS A 184 6.70 8.59 -7.79
N GLY A 185 7.68 9.51 -7.78
CA GLY A 185 8.13 10.21 -6.58
C GLY A 185 7.04 11.07 -5.94
N PHE A 186 6.23 11.76 -6.74
CA PHE A 186 5.10 12.54 -6.23
C PHE A 186 4.01 11.65 -5.60
N CYS A 187 3.66 10.56 -6.28
CA CYS A 187 2.68 9.59 -5.78
C CYS A 187 3.12 8.92 -4.47
N MET A 188 4.43 8.73 -4.25
CA MET A 188 4.97 8.27 -2.97
C MET A 188 4.56 9.20 -1.81
N TYR A 189 4.64 10.53 -1.98
CA TYR A 189 4.22 11.47 -0.94
C TYR A 189 2.71 11.42 -0.66
N LEU A 190 1.89 11.17 -1.70
CA LEU A 190 0.46 10.95 -1.51
C LEU A 190 0.18 9.65 -0.75
N ILE A 191 0.94 8.58 -0.98
CA ILE A 191 0.86 7.33 -0.21
C ILE A 191 1.23 7.58 1.26
N LEU A 192 2.31 8.32 1.52
CA LEU A 192 2.70 8.69 2.88
C LEU A 192 1.60 9.48 3.60
N ALA A 193 1.00 10.46 2.93
CA ALA A 193 -0.13 11.22 3.48
C ALA A 193 -1.33 10.31 3.77
N PHE A 194 -1.66 9.39 2.86
CA PHE A 194 -2.71 8.40 3.06
C PHE A 194 -2.44 7.51 4.28
N ILE A 195 -1.23 6.95 4.41
CA ILE A 195 -0.83 6.11 5.54
C ILE A 195 -1.01 6.88 6.85
N PHE A 196 -0.55 8.14 6.91
CA PHE A 196 -0.71 8.97 8.10
C PHE A 196 -2.18 9.18 8.47
N VAL A 197 -3.01 9.58 7.50
CA VAL A 197 -4.46 9.77 7.72
C VAL A 197 -5.15 8.46 8.13
N HIS A 198 -4.77 7.34 7.50
CA HIS A 198 -5.30 6.02 7.82
C HIS A 198 -4.96 5.62 9.27
N LEU A 199 -3.70 5.74 9.68
CA LEU A 199 -3.26 5.43 11.04
C LEU A 199 -3.92 6.34 12.08
N ALA A 200 -4.00 7.65 11.81
CA ALA A 200 -4.71 8.58 12.67
C ALA A 200 -6.20 8.22 12.81
N GLY A 201 -6.85 7.84 11.70
CA GLY A 201 -8.23 7.36 11.68
C GLY A 201 -8.42 6.10 12.53
N VAL A 202 -7.54 5.10 12.37
CA VAL A 202 -7.54 3.88 13.18
C VAL A 202 -7.35 4.20 14.66
N PHE A 203 -6.38 5.05 15.00
CA PHE A 203 -6.10 5.44 16.38
C PHE A 203 -7.26 6.18 17.05
N ILE A 204 -7.89 7.12 16.34
CA ILE A 204 -9.07 7.83 16.84
C ILE A 204 -10.25 6.86 17.05
N ALA A 205 -10.47 5.95 16.11
CA ALA A 205 -11.55 4.97 16.20
C ALA A 205 -11.35 4.00 17.36
N GLU A 206 -10.12 3.55 17.59
CA GLU A 206 -9.72 2.67 18.70
C GLU A 206 -9.95 3.34 20.08
N ARG A 207 -9.77 4.66 20.17
CA ARG A 207 -10.01 5.41 21.42
C ARG A 207 -11.47 5.75 21.69
N LYS A 208 -12.31 5.76 20.66
CA LYS A 208 -13.74 6.13 20.76
C LYS A 208 -14.62 4.87 20.77
N ASP A 209 -15.65 4.85 19.92
CA ASP A 209 -16.76 3.90 19.97
C ASP A 209 -16.44 2.54 19.33
N ASN A 210 -15.33 2.42 18.57
CA ASN A 210 -14.96 1.20 17.86
C ASN A 210 -13.66 0.61 18.42
N LYS A 211 -13.69 0.17 19.69
CA LYS A 211 -12.54 -0.49 20.33
C LYS A 211 -12.26 -1.85 19.68
N GLY A 212 -11.00 -2.20 19.54
CA GLY A 212 -10.54 -3.48 19.04
C GLY A 212 -10.47 -3.61 17.52
N ILE A 213 -10.41 -2.52 16.74
CA ILE A 213 -10.34 -2.61 15.27
C ILE A 213 -9.05 -3.30 14.82
N VAL A 214 -7.93 -2.95 15.47
CA VAL A 214 -6.64 -3.58 15.15
C VAL A 214 -6.66 -5.05 15.54
N SER A 215 -7.21 -5.37 16.72
CA SER A 215 -7.37 -6.76 17.18
C SER A 215 -8.28 -7.57 16.24
N ASP A 216 -9.38 -6.98 15.77
CA ASP A 216 -10.27 -7.59 14.78
C ASP A 216 -9.52 -7.86 13.46
N MET A 217 -8.68 -6.93 13.01
CA MET A 217 -7.87 -7.09 11.79
C MET A 217 -6.78 -8.15 11.94
N ILE A 218 -6.35 -8.47 13.17
CA ILE A 218 -5.37 -9.53 13.44
C ILE A 218 -6.06 -10.88 13.62
N ASN A 219 -7.10 -10.96 14.46
CA ASN A 219 -7.73 -12.21 14.90
C ASN A 219 -8.97 -12.61 14.11
N GLY A 220 -9.53 -11.66 13.35
CA GLY A 220 -10.71 -11.82 12.51
C GLY A 220 -11.96 -11.19 13.10
N GLY A 221 -11.92 -10.73 14.35
CA GLY A 221 -13.08 -10.23 15.10
C GLY A 221 -14.15 -11.32 15.29
N GLY A 222 -14.88 -11.26 16.39
CA GLY A 222 -15.97 -12.20 16.65
C GLY A 222 -17.05 -11.50 17.45
N ASN A 223 -18.27 -11.50 16.92
CA ASN A 223 -19.42 -11.21 17.77
C ASN A 223 -19.61 -12.43 18.68
N TYR A 224 -19.49 -12.25 19.99
CA TYR A 224 -20.24 -13.10 20.91
C TYR A 224 -21.72 -12.76 20.67
N GLN A 225 -22.48 -13.67 20.07
CA GLN A 225 -23.93 -13.71 20.25
C GLN A 225 -24.21 -14.65 21.40
#